data_AF-A0A7K0BW18-F1
#
_entry.id   AF-A0A7K0BW18-F1
#
_cell.length_a   1.000
_cell.length_b   1.000
_cell.length_c   1.000
_cell.angle_alpha   90.00
_cell.angle_beta   90.00
_cell.angle_gamma   90.00
#
_symmetry.space_group_name_H-M   'P 1'
#
loop_
_entity.id
_entity.type
_entity.pdbx_description
1 polymer ?
#
loop_
_entity_poly.entity_id
_entity_poly.type
_entity_poly.pdbx_seq_one_letter_code
_entity_poly.pdbx_strand_id
1 'polypeptide(L)'
;MNHPTGRQHAPLPGPSTGIATLDDLREHLQWAIELEHATLPPYLCALYSLDPERNPDAVEAVAGVFIEEMLHLALAANLLNAVGGSPRLDAPELLPPHPRRLPHADPSLELSLLPFGDAALDMFLRLERPAPPGAPAEGDHYETIGQFYAAIEAGLRDLCGRLGEEEVFSGDPSRQLHAGHFQHTAGRMVAVTDLVSALAALEEIVEEGEGTSRGAVWDGDPDVHHPDRDEVAHYYRFQELRAGRRYRRGDTPRSGPTGEPLDVDFADVLPMRPDPKVADHAPGHAIRAAQEEFNRTYCTLLHLLEQAFNGSPRLLAVAVATMYRLKAQAQALMRTPDGDGTTAGPTFEYVPPEERAGFAGDEPQRVNVLPHGPYLVRGEVPLRRKRKIVSSGDDALTWQTGDALPAEPVYALCRCGRSRSKPFCDGTHALIGFDGTENADVRPYRELQHVHDGVDISAQRVGELCIHAAFCIGRTRPIAEMLAETGDGDVRSNIMGRIEHCPSGSYSYALRRGGETIEPDLPPAVSVLEEEGGLASALWITGGVPVYRADGRPLETRNRVTLCRCGQSAGKPLCDGTHRKIAFREEASGPAGGGAAKRGETI
;
A
#
# COMPACT_ATOMS: atom_id res chain seq x y z
N MET A 1 20.15 74.70 19.96
CA MET A 1 18.94 74.28 19.24
C MET A 1 19.31 73.00 18.49
N ASN A 2 19.03 71.84 19.10
CA ASN A 2 19.36 70.54 18.51
C ASN A 2 18.13 70.02 17.79
N HIS A 3 18.26 69.77 16.49
CA HIS A 3 17.27 69.02 15.71
C HIS A 3 17.24 67.55 16.16
N PRO A 4 16.07 66.92 16.31
CA PRO A 4 15.99 65.49 16.58
C PRO A 4 16.17 64.70 15.29
N THR A 5 17.03 63.69 15.38
CA THR A 5 17.34 62.67 14.40
C THR A 5 16.09 61.85 14.02
N GLY A 6 15.97 61.55 12.73
CA GLY A 6 14.88 60.79 12.14
C GLY A 6 14.69 59.41 12.76
N ARG A 7 13.42 59.06 13.01
CA ARG A 7 12.99 57.69 13.32
C ARG A 7 13.18 56.84 12.06
N GLN A 8 14.08 55.87 12.13
CA GLN A 8 14.08 54.75 11.19
C GLN A 8 12.80 53.94 11.47
N HIS A 9 11.91 53.87 10.50
CA HIS A 9 10.80 52.94 10.52
C HIS A 9 11.38 51.52 10.47
N ALA A 10 11.14 50.72 11.51
CA ALA A 10 11.29 49.28 11.43
C ALA A 10 10.35 48.75 10.33
N PRO A 11 10.81 47.81 9.47
CA PRO A 11 9.92 47.19 8.50
C PRO A 11 8.78 46.51 9.25
N LEU A 12 7.55 46.71 8.77
CA LEU A 12 6.38 45.99 9.27
C LEU A 12 6.65 44.48 9.07
N PRO A 13 6.34 43.63 10.07
CA PRO A 13 6.41 42.18 9.84
C PRO A 13 5.45 41.86 8.69
N GLY A 14 5.95 41.11 7.70
CA GLY A 14 5.10 40.53 6.67
C GLY A 14 4.01 39.64 7.29
N PRO A 15 2.93 39.32 6.56
CA PRO A 15 1.93 38.38 7.05
C PRO A 15 2.63 37.10 7.51
N SER A 16 2.48 36.73 8.79
CA SER A 16 3.10 35.53 9.32
C SER A 16 2.35 34.33 8.74
N THR A 17 3.04 33.55 7.92
CA THR A 17 2.50 32.32 7.30
C THR A 17 2.19 31.22 8.31
N GLY A 18 2.40 31.44 9.61
CA GLY A 18 2.26 30.44 10.66
C GLY A 18 3.47 29.50 10.81
N ILE A 19 4.42 29.53 9.85
CA ILE A 19 5.56 28.62 9.80
C ILE A 19 6.84 29.36 10.21
N ALA A 20 7.25 29.24 11.47
CA ALA A 20 8.46 29.87 12.01
C ALA A 20 9.55 28.86 12.42
N THR A 21 9.16 27.62 12.68
CA THR A 21 10.06 26.53 13.12
C THR A 21 9.98 25.32 12.19
N LEU A 22 10.94 24.39 12.32
CA LEU A 22 10.88 23.11 11.61
C LEU A 22 9.66 22.27 12.03
N ASP A 23 9.23 22.38 13.29
CA ASP A 23 8.05 21.66 13.76
C ASP A 23 6.77 22.25 13.16
N ASP A 24 6.67 23.58 13.05
CA ASP A 24 5.56 24.23 12.33
C ASP A 24 5.53 23.78 10.86
N LEU A 25 6.69 23.73 10.20
CA LEU A 25 6.78 23.27 8.81
C LEU A 25 6.33 21.81 8.65
N ARG A 26 6.76 20.92 9.54
CA ARG A 26 6.35 19.51 9.55
C ARG A 26 4.85 19.37 9.80
N GLU A 27 4.28 20.17 10.68
CA GLU A 27 2.85 20.21 10.93
C GLU A 27 2.08 20.64 9.67
N HIS A 28 2.49 21.71 9.01
CA HIS A 28 1.82 22.16 7.77
C HIS A 28 2.00 21.17 6.61
N LEU A 29 3.14 20.47 6.52
CA LEU A 29 3.31 19.40 5.53
C LEU A 29 2.44 18.17 5.85
N GLN A 30 2.17 17.88 7.13
CA GLN A 30 1.18 16.87 7.51
C GLN A 30 -0.25 17.34 7.17
N TRP A 31 -0.55 18.63 7.32
CA TRP A 31 -1.81 19.20 6.87
C TRP A 31 -1.98 19.15 5.35
N ALA A 32 -0.89 19.29 4.58
CA ALA A 32 -0.91 19.08 3.14
C ALA A 32 -1.32 17.64 2.80
N ILE A 33 -0.75 16.64 3.49
CA ILE A 33 -1.15 15.23 3.32
C ILE A 33 -2.63 15.03 3.67
N GLU A 34 -3.10 15.66 4.75
CA GLU A 34 -4.53 15.61 5.15
C GLU A 34 -5.45 16.24 4.10
N LEU A 35 -5.04 17.37 3.51
CA LEU A 35 -5.72 18.10 2.45
C LEU A 35 -5.84 17.23 1.20
N GLU A 36 -4.73 16.77 0.62
CA GLU A 36 -4.77 15.99 -0.64
C GLU A 36 -5.51 14.68 -0.46
N HIS A 37 -5.37 14.05 0.71
CA HIS A 37 -6.17 12.87 1.00
C HIS A 37 -7.67 13.19 1.12
N ALA A 38 -8.06 14.37 1.62
CA ALA A 38 -9.46 14.76 1.80
C ALA A 38 -10.24 14.85 0.50
N THR A 39 -9.57 15.15 -0.61
CA THR A 39 -10.17 15.31 -1.94
C THR A 39 -10.46 13.95 -2.60
N LEU A 40 -9.69 12.91 -2.25
CA LEU A 40 -9.77 11.59 -2.89
C LEU A 40 -11.14 10.89 -2.74
N PRO A 41 -11.76 10.77 -1.55
CA PRO A 41 -13.04 10.07 -1.41
C PRO A 41 -14.18 10.72 -2.22
N PRO A 42 -14.38 12.05 -2.19
CA PRO A 42 -15.35 12.71 -3.06
C PRO A 42 -15.11 12.44 -4.57
N TYR A 43 -13.87 12.56 -5.05
CA TYR A 43 -13.52 12.27 -6.45
C TYR A 43 -13.81 10.82 -6.82
N LEU A 44 -13.47 9.85 -5.97
CA LEU A 44 -13.79 8.44 -6.19
C LEU A 44 -15.29 8.16 -6.24
N CYS A 45 -16.08 8.80 -5.38
CA CYS A 45 -17.53 8.65 -5.38
C CYS A 45 -18.15 9.11 -6.71
N ALA A 46 -17.76 10.29 -7.18
CA ALA A 46 -18.21 10.80 -8.45
C ALA A 46 -17.72 9.92 -9.61
N LEU A 47 -16.43 9.58 -9.64
CA LEU A 47 -15.83 8.75 -10.68
C LEU A 47 -16.53 7.40 -10.85
N TYR A 48 -16.76 6.68 -9.75
CA TYR A 48 -17.36 5.33 -9.84
C TYR A 48 -18.87 5.32 -10.03
N SER A 49 -19.53 6.48 -9.92
CA SER A 49 -20.92 6.63 -10.32
C SER A 49 -21.11 6.79 -11.83
N LEU A 50 -20.04 7.12 -12.57
CA LEU A 50 -20.06 7.28 -14.02
C LEU A 50 -19.99 5.93 -14.75
N ASP A 51 -20.69 5.83 -15.88
CA ASP A 51 -20.51 4.76 -16.87
C ASP A 51 -19.42 5.15 -17.87
N PRO A 52 -18.29 4.42 -17.96
CA PRO A 52 -17.18 4.77 -18.86
C PRO A 52 -17.51 4.69 -20.35
N GLU A 53 -18.49 3.89 -20.77
CA GLU A 53 -18.87 3.78 -22.19
C GLU A 53 -19.74 4.96 -22.61
N ARG A 54 -20.53 5.50 -21.69
CA ARG A 54 -21.47 6.60 -21.95
C ARG A 54 -20.92 7.97 -21.63
N ASN A 55 -20.05 8.07 -20.62
CA ASN A 55 -19.45 9.32 -20.15
C ASN A 55 -17.92 9.28 -20.21
N PRO A 56 -17.30 8.95 -21.36
CA PRO A 56 -15.84 8.80 -21.45
C PRO A 56 -15.10 10.09 -21.10
N ASP A 57 -15.58 11.25 -21.54
CA ASP A 57 -14.94 12.54 -21.25
C ASP A 57 -14.97 12.90 -19.75
N ALA A 58 -16.09 12.63 -19.06
CA ALA A 58 -16.19 12.89 -17.62
C ALA A 58 -15.34 11.89 -16.82
N VAL A 59 -15.30 10.62 -17.24
CA VAL A 59 -14.43 9.62 -16.61
C VAL A 59 -12.96 9.99 -16.76
N GLU A 60 -12.53 10.39 -17.96
CA GLU A 60 -11.16 10.83 -18.24
C GLU A 60 -10.78 12.02 -17.36
N ALA A 61 -11.60 13.08 -17.33
CA ALA A 61 -11.33 14.27 -16.55
C ALA A 61 -11.28 14.00 -15.03
N VAL A 62 -12.27 13.30 -14.47
CA VAL A 62 -12.31 13.03 -13.02
C VAL A 62 -11.22 12.03 -12.61
N ALA A 63 -10.93 11.03 -13.44
CA ALA A 63 -9.86 10.07 -13.17
C ALA A 63 -8.48 10.72 -13.25
N GLY A 64 -8.25 11.63 -14.21
CA GLY A 64 -7.03 12.42 -14.33
C GLY A 64 -6.73 13.19 -13.05
N VAL A 65 -7.70 14.01 -12.61
CA VAL A 65 -7.60 14.76 -11.35
C VAL A 65 -7.35 13.83 -10.16
N PHE A 66 -8.11 12.73 -10.03
CA PHE A 66 -7.91 11.77 -8.94
C PHE A 66 -6.48 11.18 -8.90
N ILE A 67 -5.90 10.91 -10.07
CA ILE A 67 -4.54 10.37 -10.20
C ILE A 67 -3.49 11.42 -9.82
N GLU A 68 -3.70 12.68 -10.22
CA GLU A 68 -2.85 13.83 -9.88
C GLU A 68 -2.89 14.14 -8.38
N GLU A 69 -4.07 14.13 -7.76
CA GLU A 69 -4.23 14.27 -6.30
C GLU A 69 -3.51 13.14 -5.53
N MET A 70 -3.44 11.94 -6.10
CA MET A 70 -2.63 10.84 -5.55
C MET A 70 -1.13 11.08 -5.66
N LEU A 71 -0.68 11.76 -6.72
CA LEU A 71 0.69 12.24 -6.87
C LEU A 71 0.98 13.36 -5.86
N HIS A 72 0.06 14.33 -5.69
CA HIS A 72 0.18 15.42 -4.72
C HIS A 72 0.37 14.89 -3.30
N LEU A 73 -0.46 13.92 -2.89
CA LEU A 73 -0.33 13.24 -1.61
C LEU A 73 1.07 12.64 -1.42
N ALA A 74 1.62 12.04 -2.47
CA ALA A 74 2.93 11.39 -2.45
C ALA A 74 4.08 12.43 -2.43
N LEU A 75 3.94 13.56 -3.13
CA LEU A 75 4.88 14.68 -3.10
C LEU A 75 4.89 15.38 -1.73
N ALA A 76 3.72 15.63 -1.13
CA ALA A 76 3.59 16.14 0.23
C ALA A 76 4.26 15.20 1.25
N ALA A 77 4.10 13.89 1.08
CA ALA A 77 4.79 12.89 1.89
C ALA A 77 6.32 12.90 1.70
N ASN A 78 6.81 13.08 0.47
CA ASN A 78 8.25 13.25 0.20
C ASN A 78 8.81 14.52 0.87
N LEU A 79 8.10 15.65 0.76
CA LEU A 79 8.46 16.91 1.42
C LEU A 79 8.55 16.75 2.94
N LEU A 80 7.54 16.14 3.58
CA LEU A 80 7.54 15.90 5.02
C LEU A 80 8.70 14.99 5.46
N ASN A 81 8.95 13.91 4.72
CA ASN A 81 10.09 13.04 4.99
C ASN A 81 11.42 13.78 4.87
N ALA A 82 11.59 14.61 3.83
CA ALA A 82 12.84 15.32 3.56
C ALA A 82 13.22 16.26 4.69
N VAL A 83 12.25 16.87 5.37
CA VAL A 83 12.47 17.73 6.54
C VAL A 83 12.53 16.99 7.87
N GLY A 84 12.69 15.66 7.84
CA GLY A 84 12.84 14.81 9.02
C GLY A 84 11.52 14.44 9.71
N GLY A 85 10.38 14.69 9.08
CA GLY A 85 9.07 14.21 9.53
C GLY A 85 8.80 12.76 9.13
N SER A 86 7.66 12.22 9.56
CA SER A 86 7.17 10.90 9.15
C SER A 86 5.68 11.04 8.81
N PRO A 87 5.31 10.93 7.52
CA PRO A 87 3.91 10.97 7.08
C PRO A 87 3.00 10.05 7.89
N ARG A 88 1.83 10.57 8.29
CA ARG A 88 0.76 9.80 8.91
C ARG A 88 -0.45 9.79 7.98
N LEU A 89 -0.90 8.60 7.60
CA LEU A 89 -2.12 8.40 6.81
C LEU A 89 -3.11 7.45 7.48
N ASP A 90 -2.62 6.53 8.30
CA ASP A 90 -3.45 5.55 8.96
C ASP A 90 -3.84 6.03 10.37
N ALA A 91 -4.70 7.04 10.42
CA ALA A 91 -5.10 7.68 11.66
C ALA A 91 -6.59 8.09 11.63
N PRO A 92 -7.31 8.01 12.76
CA PRO A 92 -8.72 8.41 12.81
C PRO A 92 -8.91 9.89 12.48
N GLU A 93 -7.92 10.74 12.77
CA GLU A 93 -7.96 12.17 12.45
C GLU A 93 -7.96 12.45 10.94
N LEU A 94 -7.46 11.52 10.10
CA LEU A 94 -7.48 11.66 8.64
C LEU A 94 -8.86 11.35 8.03
N LEU A 95 -9.71 10.63 8.77
CA LEU A 95 -11.03 10.15 8.35
C LEU A 95 -12.19 10.65 9.24
N PRO A 96 -12.37 11.97 9.44
CA PRO A 96 -13.60 12.48 9.99
C PRO A 96 -14.80 12.08 9.10
N PRO A 97 -15.97 11.76 9.70
CA PRO A 97 -17.17 11.36 8.96
C PRO A 97 -17.67 12.44 8.00
N HIS A 98 -18.21 12.03 6.85
CA HIS A 98 -18.85 12.91 5.89
C HIS A 98 -20.32 13.25 6.26
N PRO A 99 -20.84 14.41 5.83
CA PRO A 99 -20.10 15.52 5.24
C PRO A 99 -19.15 16.16 6.25
N ARG A 100 -18.01 16.65 5.77
CA ARG A 100 -16.91 17.19 6.60
C ARG A 100 -16.39 18.50 6.04
N ARG A 101 -15.70 19.29 6.86
CA ARG A 101 -14.99 20.47 6.35
C ARG A 101 -13.66 20.08 5.74
N LEU A 102 -13.20 20.86 4.76
CA LEU A 102 -11.83 20.76 4.26
C LEU A 102 -10.84 21.06 5.42
N PRO A 103 -9.81 20.24 5.66
CA PRO A 103 -8.87 20.45 6.76
C PRO A 103 -8.16 21.81 6.67
N HIS A 104 -8.14 22.55 7.78
CA HIS A 104 -7.41 23.82 7.95
C HIS A 104 -7.79 24.96 6.98
N ALA A 105 -8.85 24.78 6.19
CA ALA A 105 -9.34 25.78 5.24
C ALA A 105 -10.40 26.70 5.84
N ASP A 106 -10.88 27.66 5.04
CA ASP A 106 -12.09 28.42 5.36
C ASP A 106 -13.28 27.48 5.69
N PRO A 107 -14.01 27.70 6.80
CA PRO A 107 -15.10 26.83 7.24
C PRO A 107 -16.26 26.65 6.26
N SER A 108 -16.35 27.44 5.19
CA SER A 108 -17.39 27.33 4.16
C SER A 108 -17.12 26.23 3.14
N LEU A 109 -15.92 25.64 3.11
CA LEU A 109 -15.58 24.52 2.23
C LEU A 109 -15.97 23.19 2.89
N GLU A 110 -17.10 22.64 2.45
CA GLU A 110 -17.64 21.34 2.87
C GLU A 110 -17.41 20.29 1.78
N LEU A 111 -17.06 19.08 2.21
CA LEU A 111 -16.82 17.89 1.41
C LEU A 111 -17.92 16.88 1.70
N SER A 112 -18.65 16.51 0.65
CA SER A 112 -19.65 15.45 0.66
C SER A 112 -19.27 14.31 -0.28
N LEU A 113 -19.71 13.10 0.05
CA LEU A 113 -19.67 11.94 -0.83
C LEU A 113 -20.90 11.97 -1.74
N LEU A 114 -20.72 12.41 -2.97
CA LEU A 114 -21.79 12.60 -3.95
C LEU A 114 -21.54 11.75 -5.21
N PRO A 115 -22.59 11.24 -5.87
CA PRO A 115 -22.46 10.79 -7.25
C PRO A 115 -22.14 11.99 -8.15
N PHE A 116 -21.62 11.72 -9.35
CA PHE A 116 -21.33 12.75 -10.33
C PHE A 116 -22.62 13.49 -10.72
N GLY A 117 -22.54 14.81 -10.85
CA GLY A 117 -23.71 15.67 -11.06
C GLY A 117 -23.40 17.12 -10.72
N ASP A 118 -24.40 17.99 -10.88
CA ASP A 118 -24.24 19.43 -10.63
C ASP A 118 -23.70 19.74 -9.23
N ALA A 119 -24.20 19.04 -8.20
CA ALA A 119 -23.76 19.24 -6.82
C ALA A 119 -22.30 18.85 -6.59
N ALA A 120 -21.85 17.74 -7.20
CA ALA A 120 -20.45 17.31 -7.13
C ALA A 120 -19.54 18.28 -7.90
N LEU A 121 -19.94 18.69 -9.12
CA LEU A 121 -19.19 19.66 -9.92
C LEU A 121 -19.07 21.03 -9.23
N ASP A 122 -20.14 21.52 -8.59
CA ASP A 122 -20.10 22.78 -7.84
C ASP A 122 -19.16 22.69 -6.63
N MET A 123 -19.07 21.53 -5.98
CA MET A 123 -18.12 21.28 -4.90
C MET A 123 -16.68 21.25 -5.43
N PHE A 124 -16.41 20.49 -6.49
CA PHE A 124 -15.07 20.40 -7.10
C PHE A 124 -14.57 21.75 -7.58
N LEU A 125 -15.43 22.56 -8.21
CA LEU A 125 -15.07 23.91 -8.65
C LEU A 125 -14.83 24.90 -7.52
N ARG A 126 -15.37 24.66 -6.32
CA ARG A 126 -15.04 25.47 -5.14
C ARG A 126 -13.71 25.05 -4.54
N LEU A 127 -13.46 23.74 -4.52
CA LEU A 127 -12.23 23.14 -4.01
C LEU A 127 -11.02 23.60 -4.82
N GLU A 128 -11.08 23.43 -6.14
CA GLU A 128 -9.96 23.73 -7.06
C GLU A 128 -9.87 25.20 -7.46
N ARG A 129 -10.62 26.08 -6.80
CA ARG A 129 -10.67 27.48 -7.22
C ARG A 129 -9.28 28.12 -7.09
N PRO A 130 -8.72 28.68 -8.19
CA PRO A 130 -7.37 29.22 -8.17
C PRO A 130 -7.28 30.47 -7.27
N ALA A 131 -6.11 30.65 -6.65
CA ALA A 131 -5.84 31.83 -5.84
C ALA A 131 -5.95 33.12 -6.68
N PRO A 132 -6.60 34.18 -6.18
CA PRO A 132 -6.57 35.48 -6.84
C PRO A 132 -5.12 35.98 -7.06
N PRO A 133 -4.82 36.66 -8.18
CA PRO A 133 -3.50 37.25 -8.38
C PRO A 133 -3.12 38.18 -7.23
N GLY A 134 -1.97 37.91 -6.61
CA GLY A 134 -1.50 38.65 -5.43
C GLY A 134 -2.17 38.28 -4.10
N ALA A 135 -2.98 37.22 -4.04
CA ALA A 135 -3.49 36.69 -2.78
C ALA A 135 -2.33 36.35 -1.81
N PRO A 136 -2.47 36.67 -0.51
CA PRO A 136 -1.45 36.39 0.48
C PRO A 136 -1.33 34.88 0.73
N ALA A 137 -0.14 34.47 1.13
CA ALA A 137 0.11 33.12 1.63
C ALA A 137 -0.54 32.95 3.02
N GLU A 138 -1.28 31.86 3.19
CA GLU A 138 -2.05 31.57 4.42
C GLU A 138 -1.86 30.10 4.81
N GLY A 139 -1.18 29.84 5.93
CA GLY A 139 -0.89 28.46 6.38
C GLY A 139 -2.04 27.81 7.16
N ASP A 140 -3.00 28.60 7.61
CA ASP A 140 -4.21 28.18 8.34
C ASP A 140 -5.36 29.10 7.94
N HIS A 141 -6.59 28.57 7.96
CA HIS A 141 -7.81 29.23 7.49
C HIS A 141 -7.72 29.80 6.07
N TYR A 142 -7.03 29.11 5.17
CA TYR A 142 -6.83 29.54 3.78
C TYR A 142 -8.14 29.48 2.95
N GLU A 143 -8.28 30.38 1.97
CA GLU A 143 -9.43 30.40 1.07
C GLU A 143 -9.24 29.58 -0.22
N THR A 144 -7.99 29.30 -0.61
CA THR A 144 -7.61 28.42 -1.74
C THR A 144 -6.36 27.60 -1.43
N ILE A 145 -6.26 26.43 -2.06
CA ILE A 145 -5.15 25.49 -1.90
C ILE A 145 -3.79 26.13 -2.25
N GLY A 146 -3.74 26.96 -3.29
CA GLY A 146 -2.51 27.69 -3.66
C GLY A 146 -2.04 28.71 -2.63
N GLN A 147 -2.93 29.30 -1.81
CA GLN A 147 -2.49 30.16 -0.69
C GLN A 147 -1.80 29.34 0.40
N PHE A 148 -2.29 28.13 0.64
CA PHE A 148 -1.72 27.19 1.60
C PHE A 148 -0.32 26.72 1.17
N TYR A 149 -0.17 26.28 -0.08
CA TYR A 149 1.14 25.90 -0.59
C TYR A 149 2.12 27.08 -0.69
N ALA A 150 1.65 28.29 -1.00
CA ALA A 150 2.49 29.48 -0.95
C ALA A 150 3.01 29.78 0.48
N ALA A 151 2.26 29.41 1.53
CA ALA A 151 2.71 29.53 2.91
C ALA A 151 3.84 28.54 3.23
N ILE A 152 3.69 27.28 2.80
CA ILE A 152 4.73 26.24 2.93
C ILE A 152 5.99 26.66 2.17
N GLU A 153 5.85 27.12 0.93
CA GLU A 153 6.96 27.60 0.10
C GLU A 153 7.73 28.75 0.76
N ALA A 154 7.01 29.73 1.31
CA ALA A 154 7.60 30.84 2.05
C ALA A 154 8.30 30.37 3.34
N GLY A 155 7.69 29.45 4.09
CA GLY A 155 8.25 28.84 5.29
C GLY A 155 9.55 28.09 5.02
N LEU A 156 9.59 27.26 3.98
CA LEU A 156 10.79 26.55 3.52
C LEU A 156 11.93 27.50 3.20
N ARG A 157 11.66 28.55 2.41
CA ARG A 157 12.69 29.54 2.05
C ARG A 157 13.23 30.30 3.25
N ASP A 158 12.36 30.73 4.16
CA ASP A 158 12.77 31.44 5.38
C ASP A 158 13.61 30.54 6.30
N LEU A 159 13.16 29.31 6.53
CA LEU A 159 13.90 28.33 7.35
C LEU A 159 15.26 27.99 6.73
N CYS A 160 15.34 27.76 5.42
CA CYS A 160 16.62 27.52 4.75
C CYS A 160 17.55 28.75 4.84
N GLY A 161 17.00 29.96 4.71
CA GLY A 161 17.76 31.20 4.85
C GLY A 161 18.31 31.42 6.26
N ARG A 162 17.60 30.97 7.30
CA ARG A 162 18.00 31.14 8.71
C ARG A 162 18.84 30.00 9.26
N LEU A 163 18.53 28.76 8.92
CA LEU A 163 19.12 27.54 9.49
C LEU A 163 20.15 26.89 8.57
N GLY A 164 20.04 27.11 7.26
CA GLY A 164 20.80 26.39 6.23
C GLY A 164 20.07 25.12 5.75
N GLU A 165 20.29 24.74 4.50
CA GLU A 165 19.59 23.60 3.88
C GLU A 165 19.92 22.26 4.56
N GLU A 166 21.15 22.03 5.01
CA GLU A 166 21.53 20.78 5.69
C GLU A 166 20.73 20.53 6.99
N GLU A 167 20.38 21.59 7.71
CA GLU A 167 19.59 21.50 8.94
C GLU A 167 18.09 21.35 8.65
N VAL A 168 17.61 21.93 7.53
CA VAL A 168 16.20 21.83 7.12
C VAL A 168 15.92 20.46 6.51
N PHE A 169 16.75 20.00 5.58
CA PHE A 169 16.61 18.73 4.87
C PHE A 169 17.34 17.60 5.59
N SER A 170 16.98 17.37 6.85
CA SER A 170 17.61 16.40 7.75
C SER A 170 17.03 14.98 7.64
N GLY A 171 16.10 14.75 6.71
CA GLY A 171 15.40 13.49 6.51
C GLY A 171 16.27 12.36 5.98
N ASP A 172 15.84 11.11 6.17
CA ASP A 172 16.52 9.94 5.59
C ASP A 172 16.21 9.85 4.08
N PRO A 173 17.20 10.00 3.18
CA PRO A 173 16.97 9.96 1.74
C PRO A 173 16.41 8.61 1.26
N SER A 174 16.58 7.51 2.00
CA SER A 174 16.03 6.21 1.60
C SER A 174 14.51 6.13 1.75
N ARG A 175 13.86 7.13 2.36
CA ARG A 175 12.40 7.23 2.46
C ARG A 175 11.77 7.97 1.28
N GLN A 176 12.57 8.61 0.43
CA GLN A 176 12.07 9.32 -0.74
C GLN A 176 11.52 8.34 -1.79
N LEU A 177 10.35 8.67 -2.32
CA LEU A 177 9.83 8.01 -3.50
C LEU A 177 10.42 8.62 -4.78
N HIS A 178 10.64 7.77 -5.78
CA HIS A 178 11.21 8.15 -7.07
C HIS A 178 10.21 7.93 -8.22
N ALA A 179 10.46 8.60 -9.35
CA ALA A 179 9.67 8.54 -10.59
C ALA A 179 9.30 7.13 -11.06
N GLY A 180 10.12 6.11 -10.75
CA GLY A 180 9.86 4.70 -11.07
C GLY A 180 8.47 4.20 -10.63
N HIS A 181 7.90 4.78 -9.58
CA HIS A 181 6.60 4.38 -9.05
C HIS A 181 5.40 5.01 -9.76
N PHE A 182 5.62 6.10 -10.52
CA PHE A 182 4.58 6.92 -11.16
C PHE A 182 4.83 7.12 -12.68
N GLN A 183 5.67 6.29 -13.32
CA GLN A 183 6.11 6.47 -14.72
C GLN A 183 5.00 6.49 -15.79
N HIS A 184 3.75 6.21 -15.42
CA HIS A 184 2.59 6.12 -16.30
C HIS A 184 1.44 7.04 -15.87
N THR A 185 1.73 7.99 -14.98
CA THR A 185 0.82 8.99 -14.43
C THR A 185 1.14 10.34 -15.11
N ALA A 186 0.15 11.22 -15.26
CA ALA A 186 0.38 12.65 -15.53
C ALA A 186 1.19 13.23 -14.35
N GLY A 187 2.10 14.16 -14.61
CA GLY A 187 2.96 14.72 -13.57
C GLY A 187 4.23 13.95 -13.22
N ARG A 188 5.10 14.59 -12.44
CA ARG A 188 6.47 14.16 -12.13
C ARG A 188 6.66 13.98 -10.63
N MET A 189 6.87 12.72 -10.23
CA MET A 189 7.34 12.42 -8.89
C MET A 189 8.79 12.90 -8.68
N VAL A 190 8.96 13.86 -7.76
CA VAL A 190 10.25 14.46 -7.38
C VAL A 190 10.71 13.89 -6.03
N ALA A 191 11.93 13.35 -6.01
CA ALA A 191 12.60 13.05 -4.74
C ALA A 191 13.18 14.35 -4.18
N VAL A 192 12.81 14.70 -2.95
CA VAL A 192 13.18 15.95 -2.29
C VAL A 192 14.41 15.72 -1.41
N THR A 193 15.49 16.44 -1.73
CA THR A 193 16.77 16.35 -1.00
C THR A 193 17.35 17.71 -0.64
N ASP A 194 16.81 18.79 -1.19
CA ASP A 194 17.30 20.16 -1.04
C ASP A 194 16.17 21.16 -1.35
N LEU A 195 16.45 22.46 -1.20
CA LEU A 195 15.44 23.50 -1.42
C LEU A 195 14.97 23.54 -2.88
N VAL A 196 15.85 23.27 -3.84
CA VAL A 196 15.50 23.32 -5.26
C VAL A 196 14.50 22.23 -5.62
N SER A 197 14.76 20.99 -5.19
CA SER A 197 13.86 19.85 -5.38
C SER A 197 12.56 19.99 -4.58
N ALA A 198 12.60 20.60 -3.39
CA ALA A 198 11.39 20.90 -2.62
C ALA A 198 10.49 21.91 -3.35
N LEU A 199 11.07 22.98 -3.90
CA LEU A 199 10.33 23.98 -4.67
C LEU A 199 9.76 23.38 -5.96
N ALA A 200 10.49 22.48 -6.63
CA ALA A 200 9.99 21.78 -7.81
C ALA A 200 8.80 20.85 -7.47
N ALA A 201 8.82 20.18 -6.32
CA ALA A 201 7.69 19.37 -5.86
C ALA A 201 6.44 20.23 -5.57
N LEU A 202 6.63 21.40 -4.95
CA LEU A 202 5.53 22.35 -4.69
C LEU A 202 4.99 22.99 -5.97
N GLU A 203 5.86 23.31 -6.92
CA GLU A 203 5.49 23.82 -8.24
C GLU A 203 4.60 22.81 -8.95
N GLU A 204 5.00 21.54 -9.01
CA GLU A 204 4.19 20.47 -9.62
C GLU A 204 2.77 20.39 -9.03
N ILE A 205 2.64 20.39 -7.69
CA ILE A 205 1.32 20.35 -7.01
C ILE A 205 0.45 21.55 -7.39
N VAL A 206 1.03 22.76 -7.37
CA VAL A 206 0.27 24.00 -7.62
C VAL A 206 -0.07 24.16 -9.10
N GLU A 207 0.82 23.75 -10.01
CA GLU A 207 0.60 23.85 -11.46
C GLU A 207 -0.53 22.93 -11.93
N GLU A 208 -0.60 21.69 -11.43
CA GLU A 208 -1.68 20.75 -11.76
C GLU A 208 -3.04 21.22 -11.21
N GLY A 209 -3.08 21.74 -9.98
CA GLY A 209 -4.31 22.25 -9.36
C GLY A 209 -4.81 23.58 -9.96
N GLU A 210 -3.95 24.61 -10.00
CA GLU A 210 -4.33 26.00 -10.32
C GLU A 210 -3.80 26.52 -11.68
N GLY A 211 -2.79 25.87 -12.28
CA GLY A 211 -2.15 26.24 -13.55
C GLY A 211 -0.79 26.95 -13.43
N THR A 212 0.04 26.85 -14.48
CA THR A 212 1.43 27.37 -14.61
C THR A 212 1.67 28.85 -14.29
N SER A 213 0.64 29.67 -14.35
CA SER A 213 0.71 31.07 -13.92
C SER A 213 -0.66 31.50 -13.41
N ARG A 214 -0.70 32.27 -12.32
CA ARG A 214 -1.95 32.80 -11.73
C ARG A 214 -2.75 33.60 -12.78
N GLY A 215 -3.57 32.91 -13.58
CA GLY A 215 -4.30 33.46 -14.74
C GLY A 215 -4.18 32.69 -16.07
N ALA A 216 -3.39 31.61 -16.18
CA ALA A 216 -3.42 30.67 -17.29
C ALA A 216 -4.37 29.49 -16.99
N VAL A 217 -4.91 28.88 -18.04
CA VAL A 217 -5.78 27.68 -17.90
C VAL A 217 -5.00 26.37 -17.96
N TRP A 218 -3.74 26.42 -18.39
CA TRP A 218 -2.91 25.25 -18.70
C TRP A 218 -2.02 24.89 -17.51
N ASP A 219 -1.92 23.59 -17.21
CA ASP A 219 -1.06 23.01 -16.17
C ASP A 219 0.40 22.82 -16.64
N GLY A 220 0.65 22.93 -17.95
CA GLY A 220 2.00 22.90 -18.51
C GLY A 220 2.46 21.54 -19.01
N ASP A 221 1.65 20.50 -18.78
CA ASP A 221 1.90 19.15 -19.21
C ASP A 221 1.13 18.78 -20.50
N PRO A 222 1.67 17.88 -21.33
CA PRO A 222 0.94 17.31 -22.44
C PRO A 222 -0.06 16.27 -21.94
N ASP A 223 -1.27 16.29 -22.47
CA ASP A 223 -2.33 15.34 -22.13
C ASP A 223 -1.86 13.89 -22.37
N VAL A 224 -1.90 13.07 -21.31
CA VAL A 224 -1.39 11.69 -21.32
C VAL A 224 -2.15 10.80 -22.30
N HIS A 225 -3.44 11.05 -22.52
CA HIS A 225 -4.31 10.32 -23.43
C HIS A 225 -4.22 10.87 -24.86
N HIS A 226 -3.90 12.16 -24.99
CA HIS A 226 -3.79 12.89 -26.25
C HIS A 226 -2.54 13.76 -26.29
N PRO A 227 -1.34 13.21 -26.60
CA PRO A 227 -0.06 13.93 -26.52
C PRO A 227 0.07 15.16 -27.43
N ASP A 228 -0.87 15.36 -28.34
CA ASP A 228 -0.96 16.54 -29.21
C ASP A 228 -1.78 17.70 -28.58
N ARG A 229 -2.34 17.49 -27.38
CA ARG A 229 -3.13 18.45 -26.60
C ARG A 229 -2.33 18.89 -25.37
N ASP A 230 -2.48 20.16 -25.01
CA ASP A 230 -2.02 20.66 -23.71
C ASP A 230 -3.12 20.38 -22.69
N GLU A 231 -2.75 20.00 -21.48
CA GLU A 231 -3.70 19.71 -20.41
C GLU A 231 -4.03 21.00 -19.62
N VAL A 232 -5.26 21.08 -19.09
CA VAL A 232 -5.73 22.23 -18.32
C VAL A 232 -5.73 21.88 -16.84
N ALA A 233 -5.47 22.85 -15.97
CA ALA A 233 -5.47 22.60 -14.53
C ALA A 233 -6.86 22.16 -14.02
N HIS A 234 -6.90 21.52 -12.84
CA HIS A 234 -8.09 20.82 -12.32
C HIS A 234 -9.38 21.64 -12.37
N TYR A 235 -9.32 22.90 -11.90
CA TYR A 235 -10.46 23.83 -11.95
C TYR A 235 -11.07 23.94 -13.35
N TYR A 236 -10.21 24.05 -14.36
CA TYR A 236 -10.62 24.25 -15.73
C TYR A 236 -11.14 22.94 -16.33
N ARG A 237 -10.61 21.77 -15.97
CA ARG A 237 -11.19 20.46 -16.37
C ARG A 237 -12.65 20.35 -15.90
N PHE A 238 -12.92 20.67 -14.63
CA PHE A 238 -14.30 20.67 -14.12
C PHE A 238 -15.17 21.75 -14.77
N GLN A 239 -14.59 22.88 -15.17
CA GLN A 239 -15.31 23.92 -15.90
C GLN A 239 -15.67 23.47 -17.32
N GLU A 240 -14.82 22.68 -17.98
CA GLU A 240 -15.14 22.08 -19.29
C GLU A 240 -16.35 21.16 -19.19
N LEU A 241 -16.39 20.29 -18.18
CA LEU A 241 -17.52 19.41 -17.91
C LEU A 241 -18.81 20.22 -17.66
N ARG A 242 -18.74 21.28 -16.84
CA ARG A 242 -19.90 22.14 -16.56
C ARG A 242 -20.36 22.93 -17.78
N ALA A 243 -19.44 23.34 -18.65
CA ALA A 243 -19.74 24.10 -19.86
C ALA A 243 -20.14 23.21 -21.06
N GLY A 244 -19.90 21.89 -20.98
CA GLY A 244 -20.05 20.97 -22.10
C GLY A 244 -19.12 21.29 -23.26
N ARG A 245 -17.91 21.81 -22.96
CA ARG A 245 -16.96 22.26 -23.99
C ARG A 245 -15.53 22.33 -23.47
N ARG A 246 -14.58 21.91 -24.29
CA ARG A 246 -13.14 21.96 -24.00
C ARG A 246 -12.53 23.35 -24.24
N TYR A 247 -11.48 23.67 -23.50
CA TYR A 247 -10.60 24.80 -23.75
C TYR A 247 -9.76 24.55 -25.01
N ARG A 248 -9.34 25.63 -25.67
CA ARG A 248 -8.34 25.58 -26.74
C ARG A 248 -7.32 26.70 -26.57
N ARG A 249 -6.14 26.54 -27.19
CA ARG A 249 -5.10 27.58 -27.18
C ARG A 249 -5.66 28.95 -27.55
N GLY A 250 -5.43 29.94 -26.69
CA GLY A 250 -5.94 31.31 -26.82
C GLY A 250 -7.17 31.61 -25.97
N ASP A 251 -7.85 30.60 -25.43
CA ASP A 251 -8.85 30.79 -24.38
C ASP A 251 -8.15 31.23 -23.07
N THR A 252 -8.92 31.92 -22.24
CA THR A 252 -8.48 32.48 -20.95
C THR A 252 -9.54 32.16 -19.88
N PRO A 253 -9.21 32.27 -18.58
CA PRO A 253 -10.19 32.06 -17.52
C PRO A 253 -11.45 32.96 -17.66
N ARG A 254 -11.29 34.13 -18.29
CA ARG A 254 -12.38 35.08 -18.53
C ARG A 254 -13.21 34.78 -19.77
N SER A 255 -12.62 34.19 -20.82
CA SER A 255 -13.37 33.84 -22.03
C SER A 255 -14.19 32.56 -21.82
N GLY A 256 -13.72 31.68 -20.95
CA GLY A 256 -14.22 30.31 -20.84
C GLY A 256 -13.80 29.45 -22.04
N PRO A 257 -14.23 28.17 -22.06
CA PRO A 257 -13.87 27.23 -23.12
C PRO A 257 -14.60 27.54 -24.43
N THR A 258 -13.88 27.57 -25.55
CA THR A 258 -14.45 27.79 -26.89
C THR A 258 -14.09 26.68 -27.91
N GLY A 259 -13.50 25.59 -27.43
CA GLY A 259 -13.05 24.44 -28.20
C GLY A 259 -14.17 23.44 -28.53
N GLU A 260 -13.79 22.17 -28.64
CA GLU A 260 -14.67 21.06 -29.03
C GLU A 260 -15.78 20.83 -28.00
N PRO A 261 -17.01 20.49 -28.43
CA PRO A 261 -18.06 20.08 -27.49
C PRO A 261 -17.62 18.87 -26.66
N LEU A 262 -18.04 18.85 -25.40
CA LEU A 262 -17.85 17.75 -24.46
C LEU A 262 -19.25 17.27 -24.05
N ASP A 263 -19.52 15.98 -24.18
CA ASP A 263 -20.84 15.42 -23.88
C ASP A 263 -20.85 14.74 -22.50
N VAL A 264 -21.89 15.02 -21.72
CA VAL A 264 -22.08 14.46 -20.39
C VAL A 264 -23.54 14.04 -20.26
N ASP A 265 -23.77 12.73 -20.20
CA ASP A 265 -25.08 12.13 -19.98
C ASP A 265 -25.31 11.88 -18.49
N PHE A 266 -25.98 12.83 -17.84
CA PHE A 266 -26.37 12.74 -16.43
C PHE A 266 -27.45 11.67 -16.16
N ALA A 267 -28.16 11.17 -17.17
CA ALA A 267 -29.26 10.23 -16.97
C ALA A 267 -28.79 8.82 -16.60
N ASP A 268 -27.55 8.46 -16.96
CA ASP A 268 -26.96 7.14 -16.70
C ASP A 268 -25.96 7.13 -15.53
N VAL A 269 -25.87 8.23 -14.78
CA VAL A 269 -25.11 8.25 -13.53
C VAL A 269 -25.81 7.38 -12.49
N LEU A 270 -25.04 6.50 -11.83
CA LEU A 270 -25.56 5.67 -10.74
C LEU A 270 -26.08 6.57 -9.59
N PRO A 271 -27.32 6.38 -9.13
CA PRO A 271 -27.95 7.26 -8.14
C PRO A 271 -27.49 6.91 -6.72
N MET A 272 -26.17 6.99 -6.46
CA MET A 272 -25.59 6.73 -5.15
C MET A 272 -26.21 7.66 -4.11
N ARG A 273 -26.63 7.11 -2.97
CA ARG A 273 -27.08 7.90 -1.83
C ARG A 273 -25.97 8.87 -1.39
N PRO A 274 -26.26 10.17 -1.23
CA PRO A 274 -25.33 11.15 -0.67
C PRO A 274 -24.91 10.79 0.76
N ASP A 275 -23.63 10.98 1.07
CA ASP A 275 -23.04 10.84 2.41
C ASP A 275 -23.49 9.56 3.16
N PRO A 276 -23.36 8.36 2.55
CA PRO A 276 -23.85 7.13 3.15
C PRO A 276 -23.02 6.77 4.38
N LYS A 277 -23.67 6.18 5.39
CA LYS A 277 -23.03 5.76 6.64
C LYS A 277 -23.28 4.29 6.93
N VAL A 278 -22.33 3.62 7.58
CA VAL A 278 -22.51 2.23 8.04
C VAL A 278 -23.72 2.12 8.97
N ALA A 279 -23.97 3.16 9.76
CA ALA A 279 -25.08 3.24 10.71
C ALA A 279 -26.46 3.37 10.05
N ASP A 280 -26.55 3.67 8.74
CA ASP A 280 -27.82 3.76 8.01
C ASP A 280 -28.50 2.38 7.88
N HIS A 281 -27.76 1.31 8.15
CA HIS A 281 -28.23 -0.07 8.07
C HIS A 281 -28.00 -0.84 9.37
N ALA A 282 -28.96 -1.69 9.73
CA ALA A 282 -28.86 -2.53 10.91
C ALA A 282 -27.74 -3.60 10.78
N PRO A 283 -27.11 -4.03 11.90
CA PRO A 283 -26.17 -5.14 11.89
C PRO A 283 -26.73 -6.39 11.20
N GLY A 284 -25.93 -7.04 10.36
CA GLY A 284 -26.35 -8.20 9.55
C GLY A 284 -27.00 -7.85 8.21
N HIS A 285 -27.25 -6.57 7.91
CA HIS A 285 -27.67 -6.13 6.59
C HIS A 285 -26.54 -6.29 5.55
N ALA A 286 -26.87 -6.70 4.32
CA ALA A 286 -25.87 -6.97 3.29
C ALA A 286 -25.08 -5.72 2.88
N ILE A 287 -25.74 -4.57 2.74
CA ILE A 287 -25.08 -3.28 2.42
C ILE A 287 -24.09 -2.92 3.52
N ARG A 288 -24.50 -3.03 4.79
CA ARG A 288 -23.63 -2.77 5.94
C ARG A 288 -22.38 -3.64 5.91
N ALA A 289 -22.53 -4.94 5.69
CA ALA A 289 -21.40 -5.85 5.61
C ALA A 289 -20.42 -5.47 4.48
N ALA A 290 -20.95 -5.04 3.33
CA ALA A 290 -20.15 -4.56 2.21
C ALA A 290 -19.44 -3.23 2.50
N GLN A 291 -20.10 -2.28 3.18
CA GLN A 291 -19.50 -1.01 3.60
C GLN A 291 -18.40 -1.21 4.66
N GLU A 292 -18.63 -2.07 5.66
CA GLU A 292 -17.62 -2.41 6.66
C GLU A 292 -16.38 -3.05 6.01
N GLU A 293 -16.58 -3.94 5.03
CA GLU A 293 -15.47 -4.55 4.28
C GLU A 293 -14.73 -3.56 3.39
N PHE A 294 -15.46 -2.63 2.76
CA PHE A 294 -14.87 -1.50 2.03
C PHE A 294 -13.99 -0.64 2.96
N ASN A 295 -14.51 -0.26 4.13
CA ASN A 295 -13.78 0.57 5.09
C ASN A 295 -12.51 -0.13 5.62
N ARG A 296 -12.58 -1.44 5.90
CA ARG A 296 -11.39 -2.25 6.26
C ARG A 296 -10.34 -2.25 5.15
N THR A 297 -10.79 -2.39 3.90
CA THR A 297 -9.91 -2.39 2.72
C THR A 297 -9.29 -1.01 2.50
N TYR A 298 -10.06 0.06 2.70
CA TYR A 298 -9.59 1.43 2.60
C TYR A 298 -8.55 1.78 3.67
N CYS A 299 -8.80 1.47 4.94
CA CYS A 299 -7.79 1.70 5.98
C CYS A 299 -6.55 0.81 5.79
N THR A 300 -6.70 -0.39 5.20
CA THR A 300 -5.56 -1.21 4.76
C THR A 300 -4.73 -0.51 3.68
N LEU A 301 -5.38 0.16 2.72
CA LEU A 301 -4.70 0.98 1.72
C LEU A 301 -3.91 2.12 2.38
N LEU A 302 -4.53 2.87 3.29
CA LEU A 302 -3.87 3.98 4.00
C LEU A 302 -2.66 3.49 4.79
N HIS A 303 -2.78 2.36 5.49
CA HIS A 303 -1.64 1.73 6.17
C HIS A 303 -0.50 1.41 5.20
N LEU A 304 -0.81 0.80 4.05
CA LEU A 304 0.22 0.42 3.07
C LEU A 304 0.92 1.64 2.48
N LEU A 305 0.18 2.71 2.19
CA LEU A 305 0.72 4.00 1.74
C LEU A 305 1.61 4.64 2.81
N GLU A 306 1.15 4.68 4.07
CA GLU A 306 1.93 5.19 5.19
C GLU A 306 3.28 4.46 5.33
N GLN A 307 3.29 3.12 5.27
CA GLN A 307 4.54 2.37 5.33
C GLN A 307 5.41 2.59 4.10
N ALA A 308 4.80 2.73 2.91
CA ALA A 308 5.52 3.03 1.70
C ALA A 308 6.26 4.37 1.79
N PHE A 309 5.59 5.40 2.31
CA PHE A 309 6.16 6.71 2.52
C PHE A 309 7.16 6.75 3.68
N ASN A 310 7.13 5.79 4.60
CA ASN A 310 8.03 5.73 5.76
C ASN A 310 9.14 4.67 5.62
N GLY A 311 9.67 4.48 4.40
CA GLY A 311 10.86 3.65 4.16
C GLY A 311 10.61 2.22 3.70
N SER A 312 9.38 1.89 3.28
CA SER A 312 9.05 0.61 2.64
C SER A 312 8.45 0.77 1.23
N PRO A 313 9.13 1.47 0.29
CA PRO A 313 8.56 1.90 -0.99
C PRO A 313 8.05 0.76 -1.88
N ARG A 314 8.53 -0.48 -1.71
CA ARG A 314 7.99 -1.63 -2.46
C ARG A 314 6.54 -1.95 -2.11
N LEU A 315 6.04 -1.47 -0.98
CA LEU A 315 4.64 -1.62 -0.60
C LEU A 315 3.68 -0.80 -1.48
N LEU A 316 4.15 0.19 -2.26
CA LEU A 316 3.30 0.90 -3.22
C LEU A 316 2.65 -0.05 -4.22
N ALA A 317 3.37 -1.06 -4.71
CA ALA A 317 2.79 -2.03 -5.64
C ALA A 317 1.67 -2.86 -4.99
N VAL A 318 1.76 -3.09 -3.68
CA VAL A 318 0.70 -3.74 -2.89
C VAL A 318 -0.45 -2.78 -2.61
N ALA A 319 -0.17 -1.51 -2.34
CA ALA A 319 -1.18 -0.46 -2.20
C ALA A 319 -2.02 -0.31 -3.49
N VAL A 320 -1.37 -0.21 -4.65
CA VAL A 320 -2.05 -0.17 -5.96
C VAL A 320 -2.92 -1.40 -6.19
N ALA A 321 -2.43 -2.60 -5.84
CA ALA A 321 -3.23 -3.82 -5.88
C ALA A 321 -4.48 -3.75 -4.98
N THR A 322 -4.36 -3.12 -3.80
CA THR A 322 -5.49 -2.85 -2.90
C THR A 322 -6.46 -1.83 -3.49
N MET A 323 -5.99 -0.81 -4.22
CA MET A 323 -6.85 0.17 -4.92
C MET A 323 -7.79 -0.50 -5.93
N TYR A 324 -7.31 -1.50 -6.69
CA TYR A 324 -8.20 -2.25 -7.61
C TYR A 324 -9.31 -3.01 -6.88
N ARG A 325 -9.02 -3.56 -5.70
CA ARG A 325 -10.06 -4.20 -4.87
C ARG A 325 -11.06 -3.17 -4.37
N LEU A 326 -10.56 -2.02 -3.90
CA LEU A 326 -11.38 -0.91 -3.44
C LEU A 326 -12.34 -0.43 -4.54
N LYS A 327 -11.84 -0.28 -5.78
CA LYS A 327 -12.65 0.02 -6.98
C LYS A 327 -13.79 -0.98 -7.15
N ALA A 328 -13.47 -2.28 -7.13
CA ALA A 328 -14.47 -3.34 -7.29
C ALA A 328 -15.53 -3.31 -6.18
N GLN A 329 -15.14 -3.09 -4.93
CA GLN A 329 -16.05 -2.97 -3.78
C GLN A 329 -16.96 -1.73 -3.88
N ALA A 330 -16.39 -0.56 -4.22
CA ALA A 330 -17.16 0.67 -4.41
C ALA A 330 -18.19 0.52 -5.54
N GLN A 331 -17.78 -0.01 -6.70
CA GLN A 331 -18.70 -0.23 -7.82
C GLN A 331 -19.78 -1.26 -7.50
N ALA A 332 -19.48 -2.27 -6.68
CA ALA A 332 -20.49 -3.22 -6.21
C ALA A 332 -21.52 -2.55 -5.29
N LEU A 333 -21.07 -1.69 -4.37
CA LEU A 333 -21.95 -0.88 -3.52
C LEU A 333 -22.85 0.03 -4.37
N MET A 334 -22.28 0.80 -5.30
CA MET A 334 -23.00 1.75 -6.15
C MET A 334 -23.98 1.11 -7.14
N ARG A 335 -23.91 -0.20 -7.35
CA ARG A 335 -24.91 -0.98 -8.12
C ARG A 335 -25.94 -1.69 -7.24
N THR A 336 -25.77 -1.67 -5.93
CA THR A 336 -26.68 -2.31 -4.98
C THR A 336 -27.83 -1.35 -4.65
N PRO A 337 -29.09 -1.70 -4.93
CA PRO A 337 -30.24 -0.84 -4.61
C PRO A 337 -30.37 -0.61 -3.10
N ASP A 338 -30.65 0.63 -2.70
CA ASP A 338 -30.77 1.06 -1.30
C ASP A 338 -32.05 1.87 -1.04
N GLY A 339 -33.16 1.45 -1.65
CA GLY A 339 -34.46 2.11 -1.48
C GLY A 339 -34.54 3.50 -2.12
N ASP A 340 -35.76 4.03 -2.22
CA ASP A 340 -36.05 5.39 -2.72
C ASP A 340 -35.44 5.75 -4.08
N GLY A 341 -35.19 4.74 -4.92
CA GLY A 341 -34.54 4.92 -6.23
C GLY A 341 -33.04 5.20 -6.15
N THR A 342 -32.42 5.05 -4.98
CA THR A 342 -30.98 5.23 -4.75
C THR A 342 -30.24 3.88 -4.71
N THR A 343 -28.92 3.95 -4.83
CA THR A 343 -28.00 2.84 -4.58
C THR A 343 -27.11 3.12 -3.38
N ALA A 344 -26.55 2.06 -2.80
CA ALA A 344 -25.60 2.18 -1.69
C ALA A 344 -24.31 2.86 -2.16
N GLY A 345 -23.48 3.30 -1.21
CA GLY A 345 -22.18 3.89 -1.52
C GLY A 345 -21.10 3.56 -0.49
N PRO A 346 -19.83 3.77 -0.86
CA PRO A 346 -18.71 3.70 0.06
C PRO A 346 -18.79 4.80 1.13
N THR A 347 -18.38 4.49 2.35
CA THR A 347 -18.54 5.39 3.51
C THR A 347 -17.25 6.01 4.01
N PHE A 348 -16.10 5.37 3.73
CA PHE A 348 -14.76 5.81 4.12
C PHE A 348 -14.59 6.05 5.64
N GLU A 349 -15.33 5.32 6.47
CA GLU A 349 -15.22 5.44 7.92
C GLU A 349 -13.96 4.71 8.42
N TYR A 350 -13.27 5.29 9.40
CA TYR A 350 -12.05 4.71 9.98
C TYR A 350 -12.35 3.38 10.69
N VAL A 351 -11.51 2.38 10.44
CA VAL A 351 -11.51 1.10 11.16
C VAL A 351 -10.14 0.96 11.81
N PRO A 352 -10.02 0.72 13.13
CA PRO A 352 -8.72 0.60 13.78
C PRO A 352 -7.99 -0.70 13.39
N PRO A 353 -6.63 -0.75 13.44
CA PRO A 353 -5.86 -1.89 12.95
C PRO A 353 -6.27 -3.26 13.52
N GLU A 354 -6.67 -3.33 14.78
CA GLU A 354 -7.13 -4.54 15.47
C GLU A 354 -8.42 -5.14 14.88
N GLU A 355 -9.22 -4.33 14.19
CA GLU A 355 -10.47 -4.75 13.53
C GLU A 355 -10.28 -5.07 12.03
N ARG A 356 -9.06 -4.91 11.50
CA ARG A 356 -8.74 -5.15 10.08
C ARG A 356 -8.24 -6.56 9.84
N ALA A 357 -8.75 -7.15 8.75
CA ALA A 357 -8.30 -8.45 8.26
C ALA A 357 -6.81 -8.41 7.87
N GLY A 358 -6.00 -9.28 8.47
CA GLY A 358 -4.56 -9.33 8.20
C GLY A 358 -3.71 -8.26 8.91
N PHE A 359 -4.19 -7.66 10.01
CA PHE A 359 -3.41 -6.69 10.81
C PHE A 359 -3.30 -7.02 12.30
N ALA A 360 -3.82 -8.16 12.72
CA ALA A 360 -3.76 -8.63 14.11
C ALA A 360 -2.32 -8.80 14.65
N GLY A 361 -2.21 -8.74 15.97
CA GLY A 361 -0.98 -9.00 16.73
C GLY A 361 -0.23 -7.73 17.10
N ASP A 362 0.21 -7.67 18.36
CA ASP A 362 0.98 -6.56 18.94
C ASP A 362 2.48 -6.87 18.98
N GLU A 363 2.88 -8.09 18.60
CA GLU A 363 4.26 -8.50 18.61
C GLU A 363 5.09 -7.68 17.61
N PRO A 364 6.29 -7.21 18.00
CA PRO A 364 7.11 -6.36 17.15
C PRO A 364 7.49 -7.07 15.85
N GLN A 365 7.85 -8.35 15.96
CA GLN A 365 8.13 -9.23 14.83
C GLN A 365 6.95 -10.14 14.59
N ARG A 366 6.36 -10.07 13.39
CA ARG A 366 5.23 -10.91 13.00
C ARG A 366 5.08 -10.99 11.49
N VAL A 367 4.34 -12.00 11.04
CA VAL A 367 3.89 -12.15 9.66
C VAL A 367 2.37 -12.12 9.63
N ASN A 368 1.80 -11.20 8.86
CA ASN A 368 0.36 -11.16 8.62
C ASN A 368 0.02 -11.64 7.20
N VAL A 369 -1.01 -12.46 7.07
CA VAL A 369 -1.57 -12.84 5.77
C VAL A 369 -2.58 -11.78 5.34
N LEU A 370 -2.31 -11.08 4.24
CA LEU A 370 -3.32 -10.19 3.66
C LEU A 370 -4.36 -11.00 2.88
N PRO A 371 -5.68 -10.71 3.00
CA PRO A 371 -6.72 -11.43 2.28
C PRO A 371 -6.47 -11.40 0.77
N HIS A 372 -6.47 -12.57 0.11
CA HIS A 372 -6.13 -12.72 -1.32
C HIS A 372 -4.82 -12.05 -1.77
N GLY A 373 -3.95 -11.71 -0.83
CA GLY A 373 -2.76 -10.88 -1.03
C GLY A 373 -1.47 -11.55 -0.54
N PRO A 374 -0.39 -10.77 -0.39
CA PRO A 374 0.91 -11.26 0.05
C PRO A 374 0.96 -11.58 1.55
N TYR A 375 2.11 -12.07 2.00
CA TYR A 375 2.50 -12.06 3.41
C TYR A 375 3.17 -10.73 3.74
N LEU A 376 2.68 -10.00 4.73
CA LEU A 376 3.27 -8.77 5.22
C LEU A 376 4.15 -9.10 6.43
N VAL A 377 5.46 -8.90 6.31
CA VAL A 377 6.42 -9.15 7.40
C VAL A 377 6.81 -7.83 8.05
N ARG A 378 6.80 -7.80 9.38
CA ARG A 378 7.04 -6.61 10.20
C ARG A 378 8.14 -6.84 11.24
N GLY A 379 8.76 -5.75 11.69
CA GLY A 379 9.75 -5.78 12.77
C GLY A 379 11.16 -6.15 12.31
N GLU A 380 11.52 -5.81 11.07
CA GLU A 380 12.87 -6.02 10.54
C GLU A 380 13.35 -7.49 10.64
N VAL A 381 12.42 -8.45 10.49
CA VAL A 381 12.75 -9.88 10.52
C VAL A 381 13.75 -10.17 9.39
N PRO A 382 14.92 -10.77 9.66
CA PRO A 382 15.92 -11.00 8.63
C PRO A 382 15.41 -11.88 7.50
N LEU A 383 15.60 -11.44 6.24
CA LEU A 383 15.26 -12.19 5.04
C LEU A 383 16.52 -12.75 4.37
N ARG A 384 16.53 -14.05 4.05
CA ARG A 384 17.69 -14.72 3.45
C ARG A 384 17.30 -15.88 2.53
N ARG A 385 18.20 -16.32 1.67
CA ARG A 385 18.03 -17.57 0.90
C ARG A 385 18.59 -18.76 1.67
N LYS A 386 17.94 -19.92 1.53
CA LYS A 386 18.48 -21.20 1.99
C LYS A 386 18.35 -22.24 0.89
N ARG A 387 19.45 -22.91 0.57
CA ARG A 387 19.51 -23.93 -0.47
C ARG A 387 19.69 -25.31 0.14
N LYS A 388 18.95 -26.29 -0.36
CA LYS A 388 19.13 -27.69 0.06
C LYS A 388 20.40 -28.26 -0.56
N ILE A 389 21.25 -28.81 0.28
CA ILE A 389 22.43 -29.56 -0.15
C ILE A 389 22.06 -31.03 -0.22
N VAL A 390 22.35 -31.64 -1.37
CA VAL A 390 22.15 -33.07 -1.61
C VAL A 390 23.47 -33.78 -1.86
N SER A 391 23.52 -35.07 -1.55
CA SER A 391 24.64 -35.95 -1.89
C SER A 391 24.67 -36.22 -3.40
N SER A 392 25.72 -36.89 -3.89
CA SER A 392 25.78 -37.38 -5.28
C SER A 392 24.69 -38.40 -5.64
N GLY A 393 23.99 -38.94 -4.64
CA GLY A 393 22.84 -39.85 -4.79
C GLY A 393 21.51 -39.18 -4.48
N ASP A 394 21.43 -37.84 -4.55
CA ASP A 394 20.24 -37.02 -4.31
C ASP A 394 19.68 -37.03 -2.88
N ASP A 395 20.46 -37.51 -1.91
CA ASP A 395 20.04 -37.52 -0.51
C ASP A 395 20.15 -36.13 0.11
N ALA A 396 19.08 -35.66 0.73
CA ALA A 396 19.08 -34.40 1.47
C ALA A 396 20.02 -34.47 2.68
N LEU A 397 21.05 -33.61 2.70
CA LEU A 397 22.09 -33.56 3.73
C LEU A 397 21.85 -32.42 4.72
N THR A 398 21.74 -31.19 4.24
CA THR A 398 21.51 -30.01 5.09
C THR A 398 20.91 -28.82 4.32
N TRP A 399 20.58 -27.75 5.03
CA TRP A 399 20.26 -26.44 4.46
C TRP A 399 21.49 -25.53 4.55
N GLN A 400 21.98 -25.08 3.40
CA GLN A 400 23.02 -24.05 3.35
C GLN A 400 22.36 -22.66 3.36
N THR A 401 22.74 -21.84 4.34
CA THR A 401 22.39 -20.42 4.35
C THR A 401 23.17 -19.71 3.25
N GLY A 402 22.43 -19.10 2.32
CA GLY A 402 22.98 -18.24 1.28
C GLY A 402 22.86 -16.77 1.67
N ASP A 403 22.81 -15.92 0.65
CA ASP A 403 22.85 -14.47 0.82
C ASP A 403 21.64 -13.92 1.57
N ALA A 404 21.89 -12.86 2.34
CA ALA A 404 20.84 -11.99 2.85
C ALA A 404 20.16 -11.28 1.67
N LEU A 405 18.84 -11.13 1.76
CA LEU A 405 18.08 -10.36 0.79
C LEU A 405 17.80 -8.98 1.40
N PRO A 406 18.03 -7.88 0.66
CA PRO A 406 17.67 -6.54 1.12
C PRO A 406 16.17 -6.49 1.43
N ALA A 407 15.85 -6.21 2.70
CA ALA A 407 14.51 -6.11 3.22
C ALA A 407 14.31 -4.73 3.84
N GLU A 408 13.19 -4.11 3.50
CA GLU A 408 12.70 -2.88 4.12
C GLU A 408 12.16 -3.19 5.54
N PRO A 409 11.96 -2.19 6.42
CA PRO A 409 11.45 -2.43 7.77
C PRO A 409 10.13 -3.21 7.81
N VAL A 410 9.28 -2.97 6.81
CA VAL A 410 8.10 -3.77 6.51
C VAL A 410 8.18 -4.19 5.04
N TYR A 411 8.01 -5.49 4.76
CA TYR A 411 8.12 -5.99 3.40
C TYR A 411 7.06 -7.04 3.08
N ALA A 412 6.62 -7.07 1.82
CA ALA A 412 5.60 -8.00 1.35
C ALA A 412 6.22 -9.14 0.53
N LEU A 413 5.94 -10.40 0.91
CA LEU A 413 6.37 -11.59 0.21
C LEU A 413 5.24 -12.19 -0.64
N CYS A 414 5.58 -12.59 -1.86
CA CYS A 414 4.64 -13.15 -2.82
C CYS A 414 4.05 -14.46 -2.31
N ARG A 415 2.72 -14.52 -2.26
CA ARG A 415 1.94 -15.73 -1.93
C ARG A 415 1.35 -16.41 -3.17
N CYS A 416 1.08 -15.64 -4.23
CA CYS A 416 0.39 -16.11 -5.43
C CYS A 416 1.29 -16.91 -6.41
N GLY A 417 2.62 -16.87 -6.23
CA GLY A 417 3.57 -17.54 -7.12
C GLY A 417 3.75 -16.89 -8.48
N ARG A 418 3.19 -15.71 -8.75
CA ARG A 418 3.24 -15.05 -10.07
C ARG A 418 3.95 -13.70 -10.11
N SER A 419 4.36 -13.15 -8.97
CA SER A 419 5.11 -11.89 -8.93
C SER A 419 6.38 -11.92 -9.79
N ARG A 420 6.70 -10.87 -10.52
CA ARG A 420 7.95 -10.75 -11.30
C ARG A 420 9.15 -10.45 -10.41
N SER A 421 8.93 -9.90 -9.22
CA SER A 421 9.97 -9.54 -8.24
C SER A 421 10.14 -10.59 -7.12
N LYS A 422 9.82 -11.87 -7.36
CA LYS A 422 9.93 -12.93 -6.34
C LYS A 422 11.32 -12.89 -5.66
N PRO A 423 11.38 -13.04 -4.33
CA PRO A 423 10.32 -13.50 -3.44
C PRO A 423 9.34 -12.40 -2.99
N PHE A 424 9.57 -11.15 -3.36
CA PHE A 424 8.72 -10.01 -2.99
C PHE A 424 7.41 -9.99 -3.79
N CYS A 425 6.41 -9.29 -3.27
CA CYS A 425 5.16 -9.00 -3.97
C CYS A 425 5.29 -7.72 -4.80
N ASP A 426 4.78 -7.74 -6.03
CA ASP A 426 4.68 -6.60 -6.95
C ASP A 426 3.22 -6.27 -7.32
N GLY A 427 2.26 -6.69 -6.50
CA GLY A 427 0.84 -6.46 -6.77
C GLY A 427 0.19 -7.39 -7.81
N THR A 428 0.96 -8.22 -8.54
CA THR A 428 0.43 -9.13 -9.58
C THR A 428 -0.77 -9.98 -9.12
N HIS A 429 -0.86 -10.30 -7.82
CA HIS A 429 -1.95 -11.08 -7.25
C HIS A 429 -3.35 -10.49 -7.50
N ALA A 430 -3.50 -9.16 -7.53
CA ALA A 430 -4.78 -8.51 -7.83
C ALA A 430 -5.16 -8.67 -9.31
N LEU A 431 -4.19 -8.46 -10.21
CA LEU A 431 -4.40 -8.56 -11.67
C LEU A 431 -4.83 -9.96 -12.12
N ILE A 432 -4.32 -11.01 -11.45
CA ILE A 432 -4.66 -12.40 -11.78
C ILE A 432 -5.83 -12.96 -10.96
N GLY A 433 -6.46 -12.15 -10.10
CA GLY A 433 -7.54 -12.59 -9.21
C GLY A 433 -7.11 -13.74 -8.29
N PHE A 434 -5.95 -13.64 -7.63
CA PHE A 434 -5.42 -14.71 -6.79
C PHE A 434 -6.39 -15.13 -5.67
N ASP A 435 -6.82 -16.38 -5.68
CA ASP A 435 -7.55 -16.97 -4.56
C ASP A 435 -6.59 -17.44 -3.45
N GLY A 436 -6.46 -16.59 -2.44
CA GLY A 436 -5.70 -16.85 -1.23
C GLY A 436 -6.49 -17.46 -0.08
N THR A 437 -7.69 -18.03 -0.31
CA THR A 437 -8.51 -18.63 0.76
C THR A 437 -7.69 -19.63 1.57
N GLU A 438 -7.72 -19.46 2.89
CA GLU A 438 -6.96 -20.26 3.84
C GLU A 438 -7.75 -21.51 4.24
N ASN A 439 -7.13 -22.68 4.12
CA ASN A 439 -7.74 -24.00 4.35
C ASN A 439 -6.82 -24.92 5.19
N ALA A 440 -5.81 -24.36 5.86
CA ALA A 440 -4.94 -25.11 6.76
C ALA A 440 -5.74 -25.69 7.95
N ASP A 441 -5.40 -26.90 8.38
CA ASP A 441 -5.86 -27.43 9.66
C ASP A 441 -5.12 -26.70 10.79
N VAL A 442 -5.88 -25.95 11.60
CA VAL A 442 -5.35 -25.09 12.67
C VAL A 442 -5.40 -25.74 14.05
N ARG A 443 -5.75 -27.03 14.13
CA ARG A 443 -5.66 -27.77 15.40
C ARG A 443 -4.20 -27.81 15.89
N PRO A 444 -3.96 -27.73 17.21
CA PRO A 444 -2.61 -27.77 17.77
C PRO A 444 -1.82 -28.99 17.30
N TYR A 445 -0.50 -28.82 17.10
CA TYR A 445 0.40 -29.89 16.67
C TYR A 445 0.25 -31.16 17.51
N ARG A 446 0.15 -30.98 18.83
CA ARG A 446 0.01 -32.07 19.80
C ARG A 446 -1.25 -32.92 19.57
N GLU A 447 -2.32 -32.35 19.00
CA GLU A 447 -3.56 -33.08 18.70
C GLU A 447 -3.47 -33.83 17.36
N LEU A 448 -2.74 -33.26 16.40
CA LEU A 448 -2.56 -33.86 15.07
C LEU A 448 -1.43 -34.89 15.02
N GLN A 449 -0.52 -34.88 16.01
CA GLN A 449 0.68 -35.69 15.94
C GLN A 449 0.40 -37.19 16.04
N HIS A 450 1.04 -37.93 15.15
CA HIS A 450 1.24 -39.36 15.27
C HIS A 450 2.56 -39.62 15.99
N VAL A 451 2.50 -40.38 17.08
CA VAL A 451 3.66 -40.71 17.91
C VAL A 451 4.17 -42.10 17.54
N HIS A 452 5.46 -42.20 17.28
CA HIS A 452 6.16 -43.44 16.99
C HIS A 452 7.32 -43.59 17.99
N ASP A 453 7.17 -44.55 18.89
CA ASP A 453 8.10 -44.73 20.01
C ASP A 453 9.27 -45.65 19.63
N GLY A 454 10.46 -45.28 20.11
CA GLY A 454 11.67 -46.10 20.16
C GLY A 454 12.20 -46.20 21.59
N VAL A 455 13.40 -46.78 21.74
CA VAL A 455 14.15 -46.77 23.00
C VAL A 455 14.79 -45.39 23.18
N ASP A 456 14.48 -44.71 24.28
CA ASP A 456 15.01 -43.37 24.64
C ASP A 456 14.80 -42.27 23.59
N ILE A 457 13.80 -42.45 22.72
CA ILE A 457 13.35 -41.45 21.75
C ILE A 457 11.89 -41.73 21.38
N SER A 458 11.12 -40.66 21.14
CA SER A 458 9.75 -40.72 20.65
C SER A 458 9.63 -39.75 19.48
N ALA A 459 9.48 -40.27 18.26
CA ALA A 459 9.32 -39.45 17.07
C ALA A 459 7.85 -39.03 16.92
N GLN A 460 7.62 -37.74 16.71
CA GLN A 460 6.31 -37.13 16.60
C GLN A 460 6.14 -36.57 15.20
N ARG A 461 5.01 -36.87 14.55
CA ARG A 461 4.79 -36.50 13.14
C ARG A 461 3.39 -35.93 12.90
N VAL A 462 3.33 -34.73 12.31
CA VAL A 462 2.12 -34.19 11.67
C VAL A 462 2.34 -34.16 10.17
N GLY A 463 1.61 -35.00 9.44
CA GLY A 463 1.82 -35.22 8.01
C GLY A 463 1.42 -34.03 7.15
N GLU A 464 0.41 -33.29 7.60
CA GLU A 464 -0.21 -32.13 6.98
C GLU A 464 0.78 -30.96 6.83
N LEU A 465 1.82 -30.91 7.68
CA LEU A 465 2.89 -29.92 7.61
C LEU A 465 4.02 -30.31 6.66
N CYS A 466 4.00 -31.51 6.07
CA CYS A 466 5.14 -32.00 5.29
C CYS A 466 5.28 -31.28 3.95
N ILE A 467 6.37 -30.53 3.76
CA ILE A 467 6.71 -29.93 2.45
C ILE A 467 7.44 -30.87 1.50
N HIS A 468 7.61 -32.14 1.90
CA HIS A 468 8.31 -33.18 1.14
C HIS A 468 9.81 -32.90 0.88
N ALA A 469 10.50 -32.17 1.76
CA ALA A 469 11.94 -31.88 1.64
C ALA A 469 12.87 -33.12 1.73
N ALA A 470 12.34 -34.28 2.12
CA ALA A 470 12.97 -35.61 2.09
C ALA A 470 14.11 -35.91 3.10
N PHE A 471 14.40 -35.03 4.06
CA PHE A 471 15.38 -35.30 5.14
C PHE A 471 15.06 -36.55 5.98
N CYS A 472 13.77 -36.87 6.17
CA CYS A 472 13.34 -38.01 6.99
C CYS A 472 13.50 -39.39 6.33
N ILE A 473 13.70 -39.45 5.01
CA ILE A 473 13.84 -40.72 4.27
C ILE A 473 15.32 -41.14 4.18
N GLY A 474 16.24 -40.19 3.93
CA GLY A 474 17.69 -40.44 3.84
C GLY A 474 18.10 -41.47 2.78
N ARG A 475 19.35 -41.95 2.86
CA ARG A 475 19.95 -42.95 1.92
C ARG A 475 19.44 -44.38 2.06
N THR A 476 19.14 -44.79 3.28
CA THR A 476 19.10 -46.22 3.64
C THR A 476 17.71 -46.71 3.95
N ARG A 477 16.92 -45.93 4.71
CA ARG A 477 15.54 -46.24 5.09
C ARG A 477 14.86 -45.08 5.86
N PRO A 478 13.52 -44.98 5.83
CA PRO A 478 12.74 -44.00 6.59
C PRO A 478 12.94 -44.08 8.10
N ILE A 479 12.77 -42.95 8.82
CA ILE A 479 12.81 -42.90 10.31
C ILE A 479 11.95 -44.00 10.93
N ALA A 480 10.75 -44.26 10.40
CA ALA A 480 9.84 -45.28 10.91
C ALA A 480 10.48 -46.68 11.01
N GLU A 481 11.35 -47.04 10.07
CA GLU A 481 12.05 -48.33 10.07
C GLU A 481 13.28 -48.34 11.01
N MET A 482 13.83 -47.16 11.31
CA MET A 482 14.99 -47.01 12.20
C MET A 482 14.60 -47.09 13.68
N LEU A 483 13.35 -46.79 14.03
CA LEU A 483 12.89 -46.68 15.42
C LEU A 483 13.10 -47.96 16.23
N ALA A 484 13.01 -49.15 15.60
CA ALA A 484 13.24 -50.43 16.27
C ALA A 484 14.70 -50.62 16.76
N GLU A 485 15.65 -49.86 16.21
CA GLU A 485 17.09 -49.99 16.47
C GLU A 485 17.63 -48.84 17.33
N THR A 486 16.75 -48.02 17.88
CA THR A 486 17.10 -46.86 18.72
C THR A 486 17.70 -47.23 20.09
N GLY A 487 17.90 -48.51 20.38
CA GLY A 487 18.81 -48.92 21.46
C GLY A 487 20.25 -48.46 21.17
N ASP A 488 20.63 -48.36 19.90
CA ASP A 488 21.89 -47.80 19.45
C ASP A 488 21.86 -46.26 19.45
N GLY A 489 22.84 -45.66 20.12
CA GLY A 489 23.00 -44.21 20.22
C GLY A 489 23.29 -43.53 18.89
N ASP A 490 23.95 -44.21 17.95
CA ASP A 490 24.24 -43.66 16.62
C ASP A 490 22.97 -43.58 15.77
N VAL A 491 22.10 -44.59 15.88
CA VAL A 491 20.78 -44.60 15.23
C VAL A 491 19.92 -43.47 15.79
N ARG A 492 19.87 -43.30 17.11
CA ARG A 492 19.14 -42.17 17.74
C ARG A 492 19.65 -40.83 17.26
N SER A 493 20.96 -40.61 17.29
CA SER A 493 21.60 -39.36 16.86
C SER A 493 21.30 -39.07 15.38
N ASN A 494 21.29 -40.10 14.53
CA ASN A 494 20.92 -39.96 13.13
C ASN A 494 19.45 -39.53 12.94
N ILE A 495 18.52 -40.14 13.69
CA ILE A 495 17.10 -39.75 13.66
C ILE A 495 16.93 -38.30 14.11
N MET A 496 17.53 -37.91 15.24
CA MET A 496 17.46 -36.54 15.76
C MET A 496 17.96 -35.54 14.71
N GLY A 497 19.14 -35.79 14.13
CA GLY A 497 19.69 -34.94 13.07
C GLY A 497 18.77 -34.83 11.85
N ARG A 498 18.16 -35.92 11.38
CA ARG A 498 17.20 -35.88 10.26
C ARG A 498 15.95 -35.07 10.59
N ILE A 499 15.43 -35.20 11.81
CA ILE A 499 14.24 -34.48 12.29
C ILE A 499 14.53 -32.98 12.40
N GLU A 500 15.70 -32.60 12.90
CA GLU A 500 16.11 -31.19 13.06
C GLU A 500 16.23 -30.46 11.72
N HIS A 501 16.56 -31.17 10.63
CA HIS A 501 16.60 -30.59 9.28
C HIS A 501 15.22 -30.45 8.61
N CYS A 502 14.15 -31.00 9.20
CA CYS A 502 12.79 -30.86 8.68
C CYS A 502 12.33 -29.40 8.81
N PRO A 503 12.17 -28.62 7.72
CA PRO A 503 11.94 -27.18 7.83
C PRO A 503 10.58 -26.83 8.42
N SER A 504 9.55 -27.62 8.11
CA SER A 504 8.18 -27.33 8.56
C SER A 504 7.87 -27.77 9.99
N GLY A 505 8.80 -28.48 10.65
CA GLY A 505 8.49 -29.13 11.92
C GLY A 505 7.44 -30.24 11.81
N SER A 506 7.20 -30.77 10.60
CA SER A 506 6.35 -31.95 10.39
C SER A 506 6.82 -33.11 11.26
N TYR A 507 8.13 -33.29 11.38
CA TYR A 507 8.72 -34.14 12.40
C TYR A 507 9.29 -33.31 13.55
N SER A 508 9.10 -33.82 14.77
CA SER A 508 9.77 -33.43 16.01
C SER A 508 10.05 -34.68 16.85
N TYR A 509 10.75 -34.56 17.98
CA TYR A 509 11.04 -35.70 18.84
C TYR A 509 10.99 -35.34 20.32
N ALA A 510 10.85 -36.35 21.18
CA ALA A 510 11.08 -36.25 22.62
C ALA A 510 12.06 -37.34 23.06
N LEU A 511 12.78 -37.15 24.17
CA LEU A 511 13.73 -38.16 24.71
C LEU A 511 13.05 -39.33 25.42
N ARG A 512 11.71 -39.29 25.56
CA ARG A 512 10.91 -40.35 26.14
C ARG A 512 9.46 -40.23 25.69
N ARG A 513 8.73 -41.34 25.74
CA ARG A 513 7.29 -41.37 25.46
C ARG A 513 6.55 -40.38 26.35
N GLY A 514 5.74 -39.51 25.75
CA GLY A 514 5.00 -38.46 26.45
C GLY A 514 5.87 -37.35 27.06
N GLY A 515 7.16 -37.30 26.74
CA GLY A 515 8.05 -36.20 27.10
C GLY A 515 7.75 -34.92 26.33
N GLU A 516 8.45 -33.84 26.70
CA GLU A 516 8.37 -32.56 25.99
C GLU A 516 8.96 -32.67 24.59
N THR A 517 8.29 -32.02 23.64
CA THR A 517 8.75 -31.92 22.26
C THR A 517 10.01 -31.06 22.20
N ILE A 518 11.04 -31.60 21.57
CA ILE A 518 12.33 -30.94 21.32
C ILE A 518 12.36 -30.49 19.88
N GLU A 519 12.73 -29.23 19.70
CA GLU A 519 13.02 -28.61 18.42
C GLU A 519 14.40 -27.93 18.47
N PRO A 520 15.10 -27.83 17.32
CA PRO A 520 16.36 -27.09 17.24
C PRO A 520 16.15 -25.62 17.59
N ASP A 521 17.11 -25.02 18.28
CA ASP A 521 17.11 -23.58 18.52
C ASP A 521 17.40 -22.83 17.20
N LEU A 522 16.47 -21.99 16.75
CA LEU A 522 16.58 -21.25 15.51
C LEU A 522 16.33 -19.76 15.76
N PRO A 523 17.17 -18.86 15.22
CA PRO A 523 16.92 -17.43 15.38
C PRO A 523 15.70 -16.97 14.56
N PRO A 524 15.05 -15.86 14.96
CA PRO A 524 14.02 -15.20 14.16
C PRO A 524 14.51 -14.88 12.76
N ALA A 525 13.81 -15.39 11.74
CA ALA A 525 14.10 -15.10 10.34
C ALA A 525 12.98 -15.58 9.41
N VAL A 526 12.97 -15.02 8.20
CA VAL A 526 12.31 -15.60 7.03
C VAL A 526 13.36 -16.10 6.05
N SER A 527 13.35 -17.39 5.74
CA SER A 527 14.25 -17.99 4.75
C SER A 527 13.48 -18.44 3.50
N VAL A 528 13.86 -17.93 2.34
CA VAL A 528 13.32 -18.39 1.04
C VAL A 528 14.02 -19.68 0.67
N LEU A 529 13.26 -20.78 0.64
CA LEU A 529 13.82 -22.10 0.37
C LEU A 529 13.99 -22.34 -1.14
N GLU A 530 15.14 -22.88 -1.49
CA GLU A 530 15.46 -23.49 -2.78
C GLU A 530 15.88 -24.95 -2.56
N GLU A 531 15.29 -25.86 -3.31
CA GLU A 531 15.57 -27.29 -3.26
C GLU A 531 16.45 -27.73 -4.44
N GLU A 532 16.72 -29.04 -4.53
CA GLU A 532 17.57 -29.62 -5.56
C GLU A 532 17.15 -29.21 -6.97
N GLY A 533 18.13 -29.08 -7.85
CA GLY A 533 17.91 -28.66 -9.22
C GLY A 533 17.39 -27.22 -9.38
N GLY A 534 17.39 -26.39 -8.32
CA GLY A 534 16.92 -25.00 -8.34
C GLY A 534 15.41 -24.84 -8.15
N LEU A 535 14.76 -25.84 -7.55
CA LEU A 535 13.31 -25.82 -7.35
C LEU A 535 12.95 -24.79 -6.28
N ALA A 536 12.08 -23.85 -6.60
CA ALA A 536 11.58 -22.88 -5.63
C ALA A 536 10.63 -23.59 -4.65
N SER A 537 10.85 -23.40 -3.34
CA SER A 537 10.14 -24.12 -2.27
C SER A 537 9.33 -23.17 -1.37
N ALA A 538 9.14 -23.46 -0.09
CA ALA A 538 8.36 -22.66 0.85
C ALA A 538 9.10 -21.39 1.33
N LEU A 539 8.37 -20.51 2.03
CA LEU A 539 8.97 -19.56 2.96
C LEU A 539 9.11 -20.23 4.31
N TRP A 540 10.32 -20.26 4.88
CA TRP A 540 10.61 -20.88 6.17
C TRP A 540 10.72 -19.81 7.25
N ILE A 541 9.71 -19.73 8.11
CA ILE A 541 9.66 -18.81 9.24
C ILE A 541 10.24 -19.53 10.46
N THR A 542 11.20 -18.93 11.13
CA THR A 542 11.91 -19.54 12.27
C THR A 542 11.95 -18.62 13.49
N GLY A 543 12.28 -19.18 14.66
CA GLY A 543 12.52 -18.44 15.90
C GLY A 543 11.28 -17.89 16.56
N GLY A 544 10.14 -18.58 16.39
CA GLY A 544 8.91 -18.23 17.08
C GLY A 544 8.23 -16.95 16.56
N VAL A 545 8.58 -16.47 15.36
CA VAL A 545 7.88 -15.34 14.73
C VAL A 545 6.42 -15.76 14.48
N PRO A 546 5.43 -15.11 15.12
CA PRO A 546 4.02 -15.46 14.97
C PRO A 546 3.52 -15.17 13.56
N VAL A 547 2.57 -15.99 13.12
CA VAL A 547 1.88 -15.84 11.83
C VAL A 547 0.39 -15.66 12.09
N TYR A 548 -0.15 -14.53 11.65
CA TYR A 548 -1.57 -14.19 11.76
C TYR A 548 -2.26 -14.42 10.42
N ARG A 549 -3.38 -15.14 10.46
CA ARG A 549 -4.24 -15.43 9.32
C ARG A 549 -4.97 -14.17 8.86
N ALA A 550 -5.60 -14.24 7.68
CA ALA A 550 -6.36 -13.14 7.12
C ALA A 550 -7.59 -12.79 7.99
N ASP A 551 -8.16 -13.77 8.71
CA ASP A 551 -9.25 -13.56 9.67
C ASP A 551 -8.82 -12.98 11.02
N GLY A 552 -7.54 -12.60 11.16
CA GLY A 552 -6.96 -12.03 12.37
C GLY A 552 -6.57 -13.06 13.44
N ARG A 553 -6.87 -14.35 13.25
CA ARG A 553 -6.51 -15.38 14.24
C ARG A 553 -5.06 -15.86 14.05
N PRO A 554 -4.33 -16.14 15.14
CA PRO A 554 -2.97 -16.68 15.02
C PRO A 554 -2.99 -18.13 14.54
N LEU A 555 -1.97 -18.53 13.79
CA LEU A 555 -1.54 -19.91 13.73
C LEU A 555 -0.83 -20.28 15.04
N GLU A 556 -0.79 -21.57 15.39
CA GLU A 556 0.04 -22.04 16.50
C GLU A 556 1.49 -21.54 16.29
N THR A 557 1.97 -20.71 17.22
CA THR A 557 3.32 -20.17 17.13
C THR A 557 4.30 -21.26 17.49
N ARG A 558 5.16 -21.59 16.53
CA ARG A 558 6.15 -22.67 16.64
C ARG A 558 7.53 -22.13 16.33
N ASN A 559 8.55 -22.83 16.79
CA ASN A 559 9.93 -22.46 16.50
C ASN A 559 10.26 -22.54 14.99
N ARG A 560 9.50 -23.32 14.20
CA ARG A 560 9.52 -23.24 12.74
C ARG A 560 8.20 -23.56 12.08
N VAL A 561 7.88 -22.85 11.00
CA VAL A 561 6.71 -23.07 10.14
C VAL A 561 7.06 -22.77 8.67
N THR A 562 6.37 -23.43 7.74
CA THR A 562 6.57 -23.20 6.30
C THR A 562 5.31 -22.68 5.63
N LEU A 563 5.41 -21.50 5.00
CA LEU A 563 4.31 -20.86 4.28
C LEU A 563 4.39 -21.09 2.77
N CYS A 564 3.23 -21.24 2.13
CA CYS A 564 3.12 -21.46 0.69
C CYS A 564 3.42 -20.17 -0.10
N ARG A 565 4.36 -20.23 -1.03
CA ARG A 565 4.64 -19.10 -1.95
C ARG A 565 4.41 -19.41 -3.43
N CYS A 566 3.94 -20.62 -3.74
CA CYS A 566 3.60 -21.02 -5.11
C CYS A 566 2.14 -20.75 -5.49
N GLY A 567 1.30 -20.36 -4.52
CA GLY A 567 -0.13 -20.11 -4.70
C GLY A 567 -1.02 -21.36 -4.83
N GLN A 568 -0.44 -22.57 -4.87
CA GLN A 568 -1.18 -23.80 -5.20
C GLN A 568 -1.33 -24.80 -4.04
N SER A 569 -0.89 -24.47 -2.82
CA SER A 569 -1.13 -25.33 -1.65
C SER A 569 -2.63 -25.53 -1.43
N ALA A 570 -3.03 -26.75 -1.09
CA ALA A 570 -4.39 -27.04 -0.61
C ALA A 570 -4.56 -26.59 0.84
N GLY A 571 -3.47 -26.57 1.63
CA GLY A 571 -3.45 -26.16 3.04
C GLY A 571 -2.99 -24.72 3.26
N LYS A 572 -3.34 -23.76 2.39
CA LYS A 572 -2.95 -22.34 2.58
C LYS A 572 -3.35 -21.84 3.98
N PRO A 573 -2.55 -21.00 4.64
CA PRO A 573 -1.31 -20.39 4.16
C PRO A 573 -0.08 -21.31 4.28
N LEU A 574 -0.21 -22.52 4.83
CA LEU A 574 0.88 -23.46 4.99
C LEU A 574 1.27 -24.11 3.66
N CYS A 575 2.55 -24.48 3.54
CA CYS A 575 3.04 -25.25 2.40
C CYS A 575 2.77 -26.75 2.62
N ASP A 576 2.17 -27.41 1.62
CA ASP A 576 1.87 -28.84 1.59
C ASP A 576 2.78 -29.64 0.62
N GLY A 577 3.85 -29.00 0.14
CA GLY A 577 4.76 -29.57 -0.85
C GLY A 577 4.26 -29.57 -2.30
N THR A 578 3.09 -29.00 -2.59
CA THR A 578 2.56 -28.91 -3.97
C THR A 578 3.52 -28.20 -4.94
N HIS A 579 4.39 -27.31 -4.46
CA HIS A 579 5.43 -26.67 -5.27
C HIS A 579 6.34 -27.67 -5.99
N ARG A 580 6.60 -28.86 -5.42
CA ARG A 580 7.34 -29.96 -6.07
C ARG A 580 6.56 -30.55 -7.23
N LYS A 581 5.27 -30.83 -7.03
CA LYS A 581 4.39 -31.45 -8.04
C LYS A 581 4.25 -30.57 -9.29
N ILE A 582 4.19 -29.25 -9.10
CA ILE A 582 4.07 -28.28 -10.19
C ILE A 582 5.42 -27.76 -10.69
N ALA A 583 6.54 -28.29 -10.17
CA ALA A 583 7.89 -27.84 -10.48
C ALA A 583 8.06 -26.30 -10.38
N PHE A 584 7.58 -25.70 -9.29
CA PHE A 584 7.59 -24.25 -9.09
C PHE A 584 9.01 -23.67 -9.17
N ARG A 585 9.18 -22.56 -9.91
CA ARG A 585 10.44 -21.85 -10.10
C ARG A 585 10.26 -20.36 -9.85
N GLU A 586 11.31 -19.72 -9.34
CA GLU A 586 11.50 -18.29 -9.52
C GLU A 586 12.19 -18.14 -10.88
N GLU A 587 11.61 -17.39 -11.81
CA GLU A 587 12.20 -17.21 -13.14
C GLU A 587 13.64 -16.70 -13.02
N ALA A 588 14.55 -17.24 -13.83
CA ALA A 588 15.92 -16.75 -13.90
C ALA A 588 15.91 -15.39 -14.59
N SER A 589 16.37 -14.35 -13.90
CA SER A 589 16.75 -13.09 -14.53
C SER A 589 17.80 -13.33 -15.61
N GLY A 590 17.42 -13.10 -16.88
CA GLY A 590 18.30 -13.01 -18.04
C GLY A 590 17.88 -11.80 -18.91
N PRO A 591 18.81 -11.17 -19.65
CA PRO A 591 18.70 -9.78 -20.07
C PRO A 591 17.70 -9.56 -21.22
N ALA A 592 17.22 -8.31 -21.30
CA ALA A 592 16.25 -7.78 -22.26
C ALA A 592 16.47 -8.25 -23.71
N GLY A 593 15.44 -8.85 -24.28
CA GLY A 593 15.29 -9.07 -25.71
C GLY A 593 13.92 -8.55 -26.13
N GLY A 594 13.90 -7.51 -26.97
CA GLY A 594 12.72 -6.77 -27.38
C GLY A 594 11.59 -7.67 -27.90
N GLY A 595 10.41 -7.49 -27.32
CA GLY A 595 9.14 -8.01 -27.81
C GLY A 595 8.10 -6.92 -27.63
N ALA A 596 7.63 -6.37 -28.73
CA ALA A 596 6.66 -5.29 -28.79
C ALA A 596 5.47 -5.53 -27.85
N ALA A 597 5.27 -4.62 -26.90
CA ALA A 597 4.03 -4.53 -26.14
C ALA A 597 2.90 -4.23 -27.13
N LYS A 598 1.93 -5.14 -27.21
CA LYS A 598 0.64 -4.86 -27.85
C LYS A 598 -0.02 -3.75 -27.04
N ARG A 599 -0.20 -2.60 -27.69
CA ARG A 599 -1.12 -1.55 -27.27
C ARG A 599 -2.55 -2.12 -27.23
N GLY A 600 -3.31 -1.68 -26.23
CA GLY A 600 -4.76 -1.80 -26.21
C GLY A 600 -5.27 -2.66 -25.07
N GLU A 601 -5.47 -2.05 -23.91
CA GLU A 601 -6.74 -2.06 -23.18
C GLU A 601 -6.66 -0.96 -22.11
N THR A 602 -7.60 -0.03 -22.23
CA THR A 602 -7.61 1.33 -21.69
C THR A 602 -8.07 1.36 -20.23
N ILE A 603 -7.67 2.44 -19.56
CA ILE A 603 -7.81 2.85 -18.15
C ILE A 603 -9.27 2.89 -17.66
#